data_AF-A0A1G4IL15-F1
#
_entry.id   AF-A0A1G4IL15-F1
#
_cell.length_a   1.000
_cell.length_b   1.000
_cell.length_c   1.000
_cell.angle_alpha   90.00
_cell.angle_beta   90.00
_cell.angle_gamma   90.00
#
_symmetry.space_group_name_H-M   'P 1'
#
loop_
_entity.id
_entity.type
_entity.pdbx_description
1 polymer ?
#
loop_
_entity_poly.entity_id
_entity_poly.type
_entity_poly.pdbx_seq_one_letter_code
_entity_poly.pdbx_strand_id
1 'polypeptide(L)'
;MIAKSVLSLGLLVHQVFGHGSASNEALSVNKDFSLSDLVQAEKLPSTFITGGQAVLEEGRVVLTPKTGSKGSLWAQKEYSLGESFTAEWTVRSINHKEKSAGGLAMWFINSKVTDDTKLHNGPSQFEGLQLLMDNNGELGSTLRGHLNDGSKKLSSSNIYDETFGSCLLGYQDSTVPLTIRLTYSSGDFPLLKVQVDNRVCFQTKKVQFSAQNYKLGITADNADNAESFELLQLEVYDGITEESMIPNANIMDQPKLLTKVVNQKTGEEELVEKTALEMSEDADSVTNFVLLKKLNRLEGKILANDIAVLSRAIDDLVEVQATQSKRLEKVITLLTSRRSSSEKNAEDGPVVDEGFKDFFKLDEKLEKLLSEQQRQRESLKQNAFGDNGGPHIDEIVRKLTIWLIPLVAVMMVMAYYTFRIRQEIVKTKLL
;
A
#
# COMPACT_ATOMS: atom_id res chain seq x y z
N MET A 1 54.07 -63.88 -2.41
CA MET A 1 54.90 -62.91 -3.14
C MET A 1 54.21 -61.55 -3.03
N ILE A 2 54.78 -60.64 -2.21
CA ILE A 2 54.62 -59.16 -2.23
C ILE A 2 53.17 -58.63 -2.06
N ALA A 3 52.76 -58.28 -0.83
CA ALA A 3 52.77 -56.94 -0.19
C ALA A 3 51.45 -56.15 -0.42
N LYS A 4 50.69 -55.86 0.66
CA LYS A 4 50.50 -54.51 1.30
C LYS A 4 49.97 -53.45 0.32
N SER A 5 48.97 -52.59 0.56
CA SER A 5 48.48 -51.90 1.77
C SER A 5 47.22 -51.11 1.33
N VAL A 6 46.10 -51.14 2.06
CA VAL A 6 45.53 -50.01 2.85
C VAL A 6 45.48 -48.64 2.14
N LEU A 7 44.26 -48.16 1.82
CA LEU A 7 43.73 -46.79 2.03
C LEU A 7 42.25 -46.80 1.59
N SER A 8 41.26 -47.03 2.46
CA SER A 8 40.50 -46.05 3.25
C SER A 8 40.17 -44.71 2.59
N LEU A 9 38.86 -44.44 2.58
CA LEU A 9 38.18 -43.16 2.87
C LEU A 9 37.76 -42.26 1.70
N GLY A 10 36.44 -42.05 1.61
CA GLY A 10 35.86 -40.74 1.31
C GLY A 10 35.11 -40.60 -0.01
N LEU A 11 33.82 -40.93 -0.04
CA LEU A 11 32.86 -40.33 -0.97
C LEU A 11 31.56 -40.07 -0.23
N LEU A 12 31.60 -39.03 0.61
CA LEU A 12 30.43 -38.35 1.16
C LEU A 12 29.96 -37.38 0.07
N VAL A 13 28.98 -37.83 -0.72
CA VAL A 13 28.26 -36.98 -1.68
C VAL A 13 27.58 -35.88 -0.87
N HIS A 14 28.14 -34.67 -0.93
CA HIS A 14 27.47 -33.47 -0.46
C HIS A 14 26.27 -33.23 -1.37
N GLN A 15 25.07 -33.39 -0.82
CA GLN A 15 23.89 -32.74 -1.36
C GLN A 15 24.13 -31.24 -1.27
N VAL A 16 24.37 -30.62 -2.41
CA VAL A 16 24.25 -29.18 -2.57
C VAL A 16 22.76 -28.87 -2.39
N PHE A 17 22.39 -28.39 -1.21
CA PHE A 17 21.19 -27.57 -1.06
C PHE A 17 21.42 -26.33 -1.91
N GLY A 18 20.95 -26.40 -3.15
CA GLY A 18 20.68 -25.20 -3.92
C GLY A 18 19.61 -24.44 -3.14
N HIS A 19 20.01 -23.39 -2.44
CA HIS A 19 19.09 -22.29 -2.18
C HIS A 19 18.68 -21.76 -3.55
N GLY A 20 17.54 -22.26 -4.03
CA GLY A 20 16.80 -21.61 -5.10
C GLY A 20 16.56 -20.18 -4.64
N SER A 21 17.35 -19.26 -5.19
CA SER A 21 16.89 -17.91 -5.40
C SER A 21 15.51 -18.06 -6.04
N ALA A 22 14.48 -17.63 -5.31
CA ALA A 22 13.14 -17.51 -5.85
C ALA A 22 13.27 -16.62 -7.09
N SER A 23 13.30 -17.25 -8.25
CA SER A 23 13.01 -16.57 -9.49
C SER A 23 11.65 -15.94 -9.29
N ASN A 24 11.56 -14.61 -9.45
CA ASN A 24 10.30 -13.92 -9.70
C ASN A 24 9.69 -14.53 -10.97
N GLU A 25 9.03 -15.68 -10.85
CA GLU A 25 8.08 -16.13 -11.84
C GLU A 25 6.95 -15.10 -11.78
N ALA A 26 6.86 -14.28 -12.83
CA ALA A 26 5.72 -13.41 -13.03
C ALA A 26 4.46 -14.25 -12.87
N LEU A 27 3.66 -13.91 -11.86
CA LEU A 27 2.53 -14.71 -11.45
C LEU A 27 1.57 -14.84 -12.64
N SER A 28 1.38 -16.07 -13.12
CA SER A 28 0.62 -16.28 -14.36
C SER A 28 -0.87 -16.07 -14.12
N VAL A 29 -1.51 -15.30 -15.00
CA VAL A 29 -2.96 -15.10 -15.01
C VAL A 29 -3.67 -16.45 -15.14
N ASN A 30 -4.64 -16.70 -14.25
CA ASN A 30 -5.51 -17.86 -14.32
C ASN A 30 -6.59 -17.64 -15.38
N LYS A 31 -6.35 -18.18 -16.59
CA LYS A 31 -7.21 -18.02 -17.77
C LYS A 31 -8.61 -18.60 -17.62
N ASP A 32 -8.82 -19.55 -16.71
CA ASP A 32 -10.13 -20.15 -16.48
C ASP A 32 -11.09 -19.17 -15.77
N PHE A 33 -10.53 -18.21 -15.02
CA PHE A 33 -11.26 -17.22 -14.24
C PHE A 33 -11.02 -15.78 -14.68
N SER A 34 -10.31 -15.58 -15.79
CA SER A 34 -9.97 -14.26 -16.32
C SER A 34 -10.66 -13.98 -17.66
N LEU A 35 -11.11 -12.74 -17.83
CA LEU A 35 -11.58 -12.13 -19.06
C LEU A 35 -10.58 -11.04 -19.45
N SER A 36 -9.50 -11.45 -20.12
CA SER A 36 -8.51 -10.53 -20.68
C SER A 36 -8.98 -10.01 -22.04
N ASP A 37 -8.87 -8.69 -22.23
CA ASP A 37 -9.12 -7.97 -23.49
C ASP A 37 -10.38 -8.39 -24.26
N LEU A 38 -11.48 -7.72 -23.95
CA LEU A 38 -12.75 -7.92 -24.65
C LEU A 38 -12.83 -7.15 -25.98
N VAL A 39 -11.90 -6.24 -26.30
CA VAL A 39 -12.03 -5.27 -27.42
C VAL A 39 -12.29 -5.94 -28.76
N GLN A 40 -11.69 -7.10 -29.01
CA GLN A 40 -11.84 -7.86 -30.26
C GLN A 40 -12.79 -9.06 -30.11
N ALA A 41 -13.40 -9.25 -28.95
CA ALA A 41 -14.24 -10.40 -28.69
C ALA A 41 -15.63 -10.20 -29.32
N GLU A 42 -15.98 -11.04 -30.29
CA GLU A 42 -17.34 -11.10 -30.83
C GLU A 42 -18.30 -11.89 -29.93
N LYS A 43 -17.76 -12.80 -29.11
CA LYS A 43 -18.50 -13.65 -28.18
C LYS A 43 -17.75 -13.78 -26.87
N LEU A 44 -18.52 -13.93 -25.80
CA LEU A 44 -17.96 -14.18 -24.47
C LEU A 44 -17.29 -15.57 -24.44
N PRO A 45 -16.14 -15.72 -23.76
CA PRO A 45 -15.52 -17.02 -23.53
C PRO A 45 -16.48 -18.01 -22.86
N SER A 46 -16.41 -19.29 -23.25
CA SER A 46 -17.28 -20.34 -22.70
C SER A 46 -17.04 -20.62 -21.20
N THR A 47 -15.98 -20.05 -20.62
CA THR A 47 -15.68 -20.12 -19.19
C THR A 47 -16.61 -19.24 -18.35
N PHE A 48 -17.37 -18.34 -18.97
CA PHE A 48 -18.30 -17.44 -18.30
C PHE A 48 -19.72 -17.59 -18.81
N ILE A 49 -20.68 -17.37 -17.90
CA ILE A 49 -22.10 -17.41 -18.19
C ILE A 49 -22.70 -16.06 -17.82
N THR A 50 -23.43 -15.45 -18.77
CA THR A 50 -24.25 -14.27 -18.52
C THR A 50 -25.61 -14.67 -17.95
N GLY A 51 -26.14 -13.85 -17.06
CA GLY A 51 -27.50 -13.93 -16.56
C GLY A 51 -28.22 -12.60 -16.62
N GLY A 52 -29.54 -12.64 -16.51
CA GLY A 52 -30.40 -11.46 -16.66
C GLY A 52 -30.31 -10.88 -18.07
N GLN A 53 -30.06 -9.57 -18.15
CA GLN A 53 -29.98 -8.80 -19.39
C GLN A 53 -28.55 -8.39 -19.74
N ALA A 54 -27.53 -9.03 -19.13
CA ALA A 54 -26.14 -8.73 -19.44
C ALA A 54 -25.79 -9.10 -20.89
N VAL A 55 -25.11 -8.20 -21.59
CA VAL A 55 -24.73 -8.35 -23.01
C VAL A 55 -23.28 -7.93 -23.24
N LEU A 56 -22.63 -8.57 -24.22
CA LEU A 56 -21.30 -8.15 -24.70
C LEU A 56 -21.51 -7.12 -25.83
N GLU A 57 -21.01 -5.91 -25.66
CA GLU A 57 -21.09 -4.84 -26.64
C GLU A 57 -19.74 -4.15 -26.78
N GLU A 58 -19.24 -4.01 -28.01
CA GLU A 58 -18.07 -3.16 -28.33
C GLU A 58 -16.90 -3.29 -27.33
N GLY A 59 -16.53 -4.51 -26.99
CA GLY A 59 -15.38 -4.75 -26.14
C GLY A 59 -15.59 -4.63 -24.64
N ARG A 60 -16.84 -4.70 -24.16
CA ARG A 60 -17.14 -4.74 -22.72
C ARG A 60 -18.43 -5.50 -22.46
N VAL A 61 -18.56 -6.08 -21.27
CA VAL A 61 -19.81 -6.66 -20.80
C VAL A 61 -20.63 -5.57 -20.13
N VAL A 62 -21.75 -5.20 -20.77
CA VAL A 62 -22.73 -4.27 -20.22
C VAL A 62 -23.71 -5.07 -19.36
N LEU A 63 -23.65 -4.89 -18.05
CA LEU A 63 -24.52 -5.60 -17.10
C LEU A 63 -25.94 -5.00 -17.07
N THR A 64 -26.06 -3.68 -17.22
CA THR A 64 -27.34 -2.98 -17.17
C THR A 64 -27.60 -2.11 -18.40
N PRO A 65 -27.90 -2.71 -19.57
CA PRO A 65 -27.97 -1.98 -20.85
C PRO A 65 -29.19 -1.05 -20.99
N LYS A 66 -30.21 -1.21 -20.14
CA LYS A 66 -31.49 -0.48 -20.23
C LYS A 66 -31.95 -0.02 -18.85
N THR A 67 -32.87 0.92 -18.79
CA THR A 67 -33.55 1.28 -17.54
C THR A 67 -34.30 0.09 -16.94
N GLY A 68 -34.19 -0.15 -15.63
CA GLY A 68 -34.84 -1.31 -14.99
C GLY A 68 -34.14 -2.64 -15.24
N SER A 69 -32.90 -2.63 -15.73
CA SER A 69 -32.20 -3.85 -16.13
C SER A 69 -31.31 -4.39 -15.02
N LYS A 70 -31.19 -5.71 -15.03
CA LYS A 70 -30.39 -6.48 -14.08
C LYS A 70 -29.53 -7.45 -14.87
N GLY A 71 -28.25 -7.54 -14.55
CA GLY A 71 -27.31 -8.39 -15.26
C GLY A 71 -26.38 -9.11 -14.31
N SER A 72 -25.87 -10.25 -14.76
CA SER A 72 -24.87 -11.01 -14.03
C SER A 72 -23.89 -11.67 -14.98
N LEU A 73 -22.68 -11.91 -14.47
CA LEU A 73 -21.62 -12.63 -15.14
C LEU A 73 -20.92 -13.50 -14.11
N TRP A 74 -20.90 -14.80 -14.34
CA TRP A 74 -20.33 -15.77 -13.40
C TRP A 74 -19.35 -16.69 -14.10
N ALA A 75 -18.25 -17.03 -13.43
CA ALA A 75 -17.37 -18.10 -13.87
C ALA A 75 -18.10 -19.45 -13.78
N GLN A 76 -17.98 -20.28 -14.81
CA GLN A 76 -18.64 -21.58 -14.90
C GLN A 76 -17.94 -22.64 -14.04
N LYS A 77 -16.60 -22.56 -13.96
CA LYS A 77 -15.79 -23.45 -13.12
C LYS A 77 -15.83 -22.99 -11.66
N GLU A 78 -15.63 -23.94 -10.75
CA GLU A 78 -15.42 -23.65 -9.34
C GLU A 78 -13.93 -23.35 -9.10
N TYR A 79 -13.66 -22.24 -8.40
CA TYR A 79 -12.33 -21.81 -8.01
C TYR A 79 -11.90 -22.55 -6.74
N SER A 80 -10.88 -23.40 -6.84
CA SER A 80 -10.30 -24.04 -5.66
C SER A 80 -9.34 -23.08 -4.97
N LEU A 81 -9.71 -22.63 -3.76
CA LEU A 81 -8.92 -21.66 -3.01
C LEU A 81 -7.61 -22.29 -2.52
N GLY A 82 -6.47 -21.77 -3.02
CA GLY A 82 -5.13 -22.08 -2.52
C GLY A 82 -4.72 -21.20 -1.33
N GLU A 83 -3.41 -20.99 -1.16
CA GLU A 83 -2.91 -20.16 -0.07
C GLU A 83 -3.20 -18.67 -0.26
N SER A 84 -3.11 -18.17 -1.50
CA SER A 84 -3.37 -16.77 -1.81
C SER A 84 -3.96 -16.61 -3.21
N PHE A 85 -4.68 -15.51 -3.42
CA PHE A 85 -5.16 -15.11 -4.73
C PHE A 85 -5.30 -13.60 -4.84
N THR A 86 -5.28 -13.11 -6.07
CA THR A 86 -5.64 -11.73 -6.41
C THR A 86 -6.70 -11.75 -7.51
N ALA A 87 -7.77 -10.98 -7.35
CA ALA A 87 -8.79 -10.75 -8.37
C ALA A 87 -8.91 -9.25 -8.66
N GLU A 88 -8.93 -8.88 -9.94
CA GLU A 88 -8.93 -7.51 -10.42
C GLU A 88 -10.11 -7.31 -11.36
N TRP A 89 -11.02 -6.39 -11.01
CA TRP A 89 -12.15 -6.00 -11.84
C TRP A 89 -11.93 -4.59 -12.35
N THR A 90 -11.94 -4.42 -13.67
CA THR A 90 -11.95 -3.10 -14.31
C THR A 90 -13.37 -2.77 -14.72
N VAL A 91 -13.98 -1.81 -14.00
CA VAL A 91 -15.41 -1.50 -14.10
C VAL A 91 -15.65 -0.01 -14.26
N ARG A 92 -16.80 0.36 -14.83
CA ARG A 92 -17.27 1.75 -14.84
C ARG A 92 -18.79 1.85 -14.75
N SER A 93 -19.26 3.03 -14.37
CA SER A 93 -20.68 3.42 -14.42
C SER A 93 -20.83 4.70 -15.26
N ILE A 94 -21.77 4.69 -16.20
CA ILE A 94 -22.06 5.83 -17.08
C ILE A 94 -23.57 6.12 -17.13
N ASN A 95 -23.92 7.30 -17.65
CA ASN A 95 -25.30 7.75 -17.94
C ASN A 95 -26.18 8.07 -16.71
N HIS A 96 -25.62 8.08 -15.50
CA HIS A 96 -26.32 8.48 -14.29
C HIS A 96 -25.36 8.96 -13.19
N LYS A 97 -25.79 9.92 -12.37
CA LYS A 97 -24.96 10.55 -11.31
C LYS A 97 -25.70 10.78 -9.99
N GLU A 98 -27.00 10.51 -9.94
CA GLU A 98 -27.81 10.78 -8.75
C GLU A 98 -27.85 9.57 -7.81
N LYS A 99 -28.38 9.79 -6.60
CA LYS A 99 -28.61 8.73 -5.62
C LYS A 99 -29.61 7.72 -6.19
N SER A 100 -29.25 6.44 -6.19
CA SER A 100 -30.07 5.36 -6.75
C SER A 100 -30.03 4.12 -5.87
N ALA A 101 -31.10 3.33 -5.84
CA ALA A 101 -31.14 2.02 -5.22
C ALA A 101 -30.33 0.95 -5.98
N GLY A 102 -29.81 1.30 -7.17
CA GLY A 102 -28.94 0.44 -7.95
C GLY A 102 -27.57 0.24 -7.32
N GLY A 103 -26.81 -0.71 -7.86
CA GLY A 103 -25.45 -1.00 -7.43
C GLY A 103 -24.82 -2.15 -8.21
N LEU A 104 -23.50 -2.23 -8.09
CA LEU A 104 -22.64 -3.27 -8.67
C LEU A 104 -22.04 -4.11 -7.53
N ALA A 105 -22.27 -5.41 -7.57
CA ALA A 105 -21.77 -6.36 -6.57
C ALA A 105 -20.76 -7.33 -7.20
N MET A 106 -19.57 -7.40 -6.64
CA MET A 106 -18.54 -8.40 -6.97
C MET A 106 -18.55 -9.49 -5.89
N TRP A 107 -18.47 -10.74 -6.31
CA TRP A 107 -18.76 -11.89 -5.46
C TRP A 107 -17.59 -12.86 -5.44
N PHE A 108 -17.25 -13.31 -4.23
CA PHE A 108 -16.38 -14.45 -3.97
C PHE A 108 -17.06 -15.33 -2.91
N ILE A 109 -17.85 -16.30 -3.35
CA ILE A 109 -18.80 -17.04 -2.48
C ILE A 109 -18.67 -18.55 -2.67
N ASN A 110 -19.03 -19.34 -1.66
CA ASN A 110 -19.01 -20.80 -1.72
C ASN A 110 -19.85 -21.30 -2.92
N SER A 111 -19.32 -22.25 -3.66
CA SER A 111 -19.91 -22.86 -4.87
C SER A 111 -21.32 -23.42 -4.71
N LYS A 112 -21.73 -23.79 -3.48
CA LYS A 112 -23.09 -24.23 -3.12
C LYS A 112 -24.11 -23.09 -3.10
N VAL A 113 -24.09 -22.27 -4.15
CA VAL A 113 -24.92 -21.08 -4.32
C VAL A 113 -26.39 -21.48 -4.50
N THR A 114 -27.28 -20.74 -3.86
CA THR A 114 -28.71 -20.72 -4.20
C THR A 114 -28.92 -19.83 -5.42
N ASP A 115 -29.77 -20.22 -6.37
CA ASP A 115 -30.10 -19.43 -7.58
C ASP A 115 -30.93 -18.16 -7.27
N ASP A 116 -30.69 -17.55 -6.11
CA ASP A 116 -31.34 -16.34 -5.65
C ASP A 116 -30.72 -15.10 -6.30
N THR A 117 -31.56 -14.17 -6.75
CA THR A 117 -31.16 -12.95 -7.46
C THR A 117 -31.70 -11.68 -6.80
N LYS A 118 -31.99 -11.76 -5.49
CA LYS A 118 -32.69 -10.71 -4.73
C LYS A 118 -31.81 -9.54 -4.29
N LEU A 119 -30.49 -9.70 -4.29
CA LEU A 119 -29.56 -8.69 -3.80
C LEU A 119 -28.66 -8.21 -4.95
N HIS A 120 -29.03 -7.10 -5.60
CA HIS A 120 -28.34 -6.56 -6.78
C HIS A 120 -28.13 -7.62 -7.88
N ASN A 121 -29.17 -8.41 -8.16
CA ASN A 121 -29.15 -9.55 -9.09
C ASN A 121 -28.20 -10.71 -8.70
N GLY A 122 -27.75 -10.75 -7.44
CA GLY A 122 -27.03 -11.86 -6.82
C GLY A 122 -27.78 -12.42 -5.60
N PRO A 123 -27.17 -13.39 -4.89
CA PRO A 123 -27.81 -14.11 -3.80
C PRO A 123 -27.94 -13.25 -2.53
N SER A 124 -29.13 -13.25 -1.93
CA SER A 124 -29.36 -12.60 -0.62
C SER A 124 -28.79 -13.39 0.56
N GLN A 125 -28.54 -14.69 0.36
CA GLN A 125 -27.99 -15.60 1.35
C GLN A 125 -26.78 -16.30 0.73
N PHE A 126 -25.60 -16.00 1.25
CA PHE A 126 -24.35 -16.50 0.70
C PHE A 126 -23.34 -16.79 1.81
N GLU A 127 -22.41 -17.70 1.55
CA GLU A 127 -21.25 -17.95 2.40
C GLU A 127 -20.01 -17.42 1.68
N GLY A 128 -19.40 -16.34 2.16
CA GLY A 128 -18.24 -15.71 1.53
C GLY A 128 -18.28 -14.19 1.59
N LEU A 129 -17.75 -13.56 0.55
CA LEU A 129 -17.54 -12.12 0.44
C LEU A 129 -18.35 -11.52 -0.71
N GLN A 130 -18.96 -10.37 -0.42
CA GLN A 130 -19.52 -9.44 -1.39
C GLN A 130 -18.82 -8.10 -1.27
N LEU A 131 -18.38 -7.55 -2.40
CA LEU A 131 -17.95 -6.15 -2.51
C LEU A 131 -19.05 -5.37 -3.25
N LEU A 132 -19.69 -4.43 -2.57
CA LEU A 132 -20.78 -3.63 -3.11
C LEU A 132 -20.29 -2.21 -3.41
N MET A 133 -20.45 -1.79 -4.67
CA MET A 133 -20.31 -0.42 -5.12
C MET A 133 -21.70 0.18 -5.36
N ASP A 134 -22.11 1.09 -4.49
CA ASP A 134 -23.41 1.75 -4.54
C ASP A 134 -23.33 3.18 -3.96
N ASN A 135 -24.42 3.93 -4.07
CA ASN A 135 -24.52 5.25 -3.45
C ASN A 135 -25.78 5.44 -2.59
N ASN A 136 -26.53 4.36 -2.32
CA ASN A 136 -27.80 4.44 -1.62
C ASN A 136 -27.62 4.54 -0.09
N GLY A 137 -26.46 4.13 0.43
CA GLY A 137 -26.11 4.27 1.84
C GLY A 137 -26.02 5.71 2.34
N GLU A 138 -25.86 5.86 3.67
CA GLU A 138 -25.76 7.18 4.34
C GLU A 138 -24.50 7.96 3.94
N LEU A 139 -23.44 7.24 3.59
CA LEU A 139 -22.14 7.81 3.23
C LEU A 139 -22.05 8.24 1.75
N GLY A 140 -23.14 8.13 1.00
CA GLY A 140 -23.15 8.36 -0.45
C GLY A 140 -22.37 7.27 -1.18
N SER A 141 -21.63 7.66 -2.22
CA SER A 141 -20.92 6.74 -3.11
C SER A 141 -19.76 6.04 -2.38
N THR A 142 -19.88 4.72 -2.22
CA THR A 142 -18.95 3.90 -1.44
C THR A 142 -18.65 2.57 -2.10
N LEU A 143 -17.50 2.00 -1.76
CA LEU A 143 -17.21 0.58 -1.91
C LEU A 143 -17.23 -0.07 -0.53
N ARG A 144 -18.05 -1.10 -0.35
CA ARG A 144 -18.29 -1.78 0.93
C ARG A 144 -18.00 -3.27 0.82
N GLY A 145 -17.41 -3.83 1.87
CA GLY A 145 -17.26 -5.26 2.05
C GLY A 145 -18.33 -5.81 2.99
N HIS A 146 -19.00 -6.87 2.56
CA HIS A 146 -19.97 -7.63 3.35
C HIS A 146 -19.55 -9.10 3.41
N LEU A 147 -19.64 -9.69 4.59
CA LEU A 147 -19.41 -11.11 4.81
C LEU A 147 -20.69 -11.74 5.29
N ASN A 148 -20.92 -12.96 4.85
CA ASN A 148 -22.01 -13.78 5.34
C ASN A 148 -21.52 -15.23 5.37
N ASP A 149 -22.01 -16.01 6.32
CA ASP A 149 -21.71 -17.43 6.50
C ASP A 149 -22.85 -18.32 5.96
N GLY A 150 -23.83 -17.71 5.30
CA GLY A 150 -25.05 -18.35 4.81
C GLY A 150 -26.15 -18.44 5.86
N SER A 151 -25.98 -17.95 7.09
CA SER A 151 -27.00 -18.03 8.13
C SER A 151 -28.10 -16.97 8.01
N LYS A 152 -27.73 -15.76 7.56
CA LYS A 152 -28.64 -14.61 7.47
C LYS A 152 -28.99 -14.27 6.02
N LYS A 153 -30.19 -13.71 5.82
CA LYS A 153 -30.58 -13.09 4.55
C LYS A 153 -30.31 -11.59 4.59
N LEU A 154 -29.49 -11.11 3.66
CA LEU A 154 -29.21 -9.70 3.46
C LEU A 154 -30.17 -9.10 2.42
N SER A 155 -30.57 -7.86 2.63
CA SER A 155 -31.42 -7.07 1.75
C SER A 155 -30.83 -5.68 1.60
N SER A 156 -31.29 -4.92 0.60
CA SER A 156 -30.87 -3.53 0.41
C SER A 156 -31.13 -2.61 1.61
N SER A 157 -31.96 -3.03 2.59
CA SER A 157 -32.23 -2.27 3.80
C SER A 157 -31.26 -2.54 4.95
N ASN A 158 -30.76 -3.78 5.10
CA ASN A 158 -29.89 -4.17 6.23
C ASN A 158 -28.42 -4.33 5.84
N ILE A 159 -28.11 -4.31 4.54
CA ILE A 159 -26.75 -4.54 4.04
C ILE A 159 -25.75 -3.54 4.62
N TYR A 160 -26.15 -2.28 4.80
CA TYR A 160 -25.26 -1.23 5.33
C TYR A 160 -24.83 -1.48 6.77
N ASP A 161 -25.69 -2.09 7.60
CA ASP A 161 -25.40 -2.42 9.00
C ASP A 161 -24.39 -3.59 9.12
N GLU A 162 -24.36 -4.48 8.12
CA GLU A 162 -23.50 -5.67 8.07
C GLU A 162 -22.19 -5.38 7.28
N THR A 163 -21.79 -4.10 7.17
CA THR A 163 -20.53 -3.68 6.53
C THR A 163 -19.34 -3.91 7.47
N PHE A 164 -18.34 -4.71 7.07
CA PHE A 164 -17.12 -4.88 7.88
C PHE A 164 -15.98 -3.93 7.49
N GLY A 165 -16.01 -3.39 6.28
CA GLY A 165 -15.02 -2.47 5.74
C GLY A 165 -15.60 -1.63 4.61
N SER A 166 -15.19 -0.37 4.49
CA SER A 166 -15.65 0.51 3.41
C SER A 166 -14.64 1.59 3.06
N CYS A 167 -14.83 2.27 1.93
CA CYS A 167 -14.19 3.54 1.62
C CYS A 167 -15.13 4.40 0.75
N LEU A 168 -14.90 5.72 0.72
CA LEU A 168 -15.60 6.62 -0.20
C LEU A 168 -15.06 6.41 -1.62
N LEU A 169 -15.97 6.27 -2.58
CA LEU A 169 -15.62 6.02 -3.98
C LEU A 169 -16.57 6.75 -4.92
N GLY A 170 -16.07 7.76 -5.63
CA GLY A 170 -16.79 8.36 -6.75
C GLY A 170 -16.65 7.48 -8.01
N TYR A 171 -17.73 6.82 -8.42
CA TYR A 171 -17.72 5.92 -9.59
C TYR A 171 -18.71 6.30 -10.70
N GLN A 172 -19.73 7.10 -10.37
CA GLN A 172 -20.82 7.43 -11.28
C GLN A 172 -20.42 8.43 -12.37
N ASP A 173 -21.02 8.29 -13.54
CA ASP A 173 -20.84 9.16 -14.71
C ASP A 173 -19.36 9.37 -15.11
N SER A 174 -18.56 8.31 -15.00
CA SER A 174 -17.14 8.31 -15.37
C SER A 174 -16.89 7.45 -16.60
N THR A 175 -16.34 8.06 -17.64
CA THR A 175 -15.87 7.34 -18.83
C THR A 175 -14.59 6.55 -18.57
N VAL A 176 -13.80 6.99 -17.58
CA VAL A 176 -12.57 6.34 -17.14
C VAL A 176 -12.95 5.20 -16.19
N PRO A 177 -12.53 3.95 -16.50
CA PRO A 177 -12.80 2.81 -15.64
C PRO A 177 -11.92 2.83 -14.40
N LEU A 178 -12.44 2.22 -13.34
CA LEU A 178 -11.79 2.00 -12.06
C LEU A 178 -11.31 0.55 -11.99
N THR A 179 -10.14 0.33 -11.40
CA THR A 179 -9.64 -1.03 -11.13
C THR A 179 -9.78 -1.35 -9.66
N ILE A 180 -10.68 -2.29 -9.35
CA ILE A 180 -10.91 -2.79 -8.00
C ILE A 180 -10.13 -4.09 -7.86
N ARG A 181 -9.18 -4.12 -6.94
CA ARG A 181 -8.33 -5.27 -6.66
C ARG A 181 -8.65 -5.85 -5.30
N LEU A 182 -9.01 -7.12 -5.27
CA LEU A 182 -9.14 -7.94 -4.07
C LEU A 182 -7.92 -8.85 -3.96
N THR A 183 -7.21 -8.76 -2.84
CA THR A 183 -6.09 -9.64 -2.53
C THR A 183 -6.42 -10.40 -1.26
N TYR A 184 -6.24 -11.72 -1.30
CA TYR A 184 -6.37 -12.58 -0.15
C TYR A 184 -5.11 -13.42 0.04
N SER A 185 -4.69 -13.56 1.29
CA SER A 185 -3.64 -14.48 1.70
C SER A 185 -4.07 -15.20 2.97
N SER A 186 -3.95 -16.52 2.94
CA SER A 186 -4.07 -17.45 4.06
C SER A 186 -2.68 -17.97 4.42
N GLY A 187 -2.45 -18.29 5.69
CA GLY A 187 -1.13 -18.72 6.19
C GLY A 187 -0.69 -17.91 7.40
N ASP A 188 0.63 -17.72 7.55
CA ASP A 188 1.25 -17.08 8.72
C ASP A 188 0.81 -15.61 8.91
N PHE A 189 0.46 -14.93 7.82
CA PHE A 189 -0.01 -13.55 7.82
C PHE A 189 -1.33 -13.41 7.07
N PRO A 190 -2.47 -13.77 7.69
CA PRO A 190 -3.76 -13.67 7.03
C PRO A 190 -4.07 -12.21 6.70
N LEU A 191 -4.39 -11.95 5.44
CA LEU A 191 -4.66 -10.60 4.94
C LEU A 191 -5.73 -10.65 3.86
N LEU A 192 -6.81 -9.90 4.07
CA LEU A 192 -7.75 -9.50 3.03
C LEU A 192 -7.54 -8.01 2.78
N LYS A 193 -7.23 -7.62 1.55
CA LYS A 193 -7.01 -6.23 1.16
C LYS A 193 -7.82 -5.90 -0.08
N VAL A 194 -8.45 -4.73 -0.06
CA VAL A 194 -9.15 -4.16 -1.22
C VAL A 194 -8.50 -2.85 -1.61
N GLN A 195 -8.15 -2.72 -2.89
CA GLN A 195 -7.60 -1.51 -3.49
C GLN A 195 -8.51 -1.00 -4.61
N VAL A 196 -8.54 0.31 -4.79
CA VAL A 196 -9.14 0.98 -5.95
C VAL A 196 -8.07 1.86 -6.59
N ASP A 197 -7.75 1.61 -7.86
CA ASP A 197 -6.69 2.31 -8.60
C ASP A 197 -5.37 2.37 -7.79
N ASN A 198 -4.97 1.21 -7.27
CA ASN A 198 -3.79 1.02 -6.41
C ASN A 198 -3.80 1.73 -5.05
N ARG A 199 -4.86 2.45 -4.69
CA ARG A 199 -5.05 3.01 -3.35
C ARG A 199 -5.81 2.03 -2.47
N VAL A 200 -5.36 1.85 -1.23
CA VAL A 200 -6.04 0.94 -0.30
C VAL A 200 -7.37 1.55 0.14
N CYS A 201 -8.43 0.81 -0.13
CA CYS A 201 -9.79 1.09 0.34
C CYS A 201 -9.90 0.62 1.79
N PHE A 202 -9.75 -0.69 2.04
CA PHE A 202 -9.68 -1.25 3.39
C PHE A 202 -8.86 -2.54 3.41
N GLN A 203 -8.42 -2.93 4.60
CA GLN A 203 -7.71 -4.19 4.83
C GLN A 203 -8.06 -4.77 6.20
N THR A 204 -8.07 -6.10 6.30
CA THR A 204 -8.38 -6.80 7.56
C THR A 204 -7.64 -8.13 7.63
N LYS A 205 -7.33 -8.56 8.85
CA LYS A 205 -6.74 -9.88 9.16
C LYS A 205 -7.77 -10.84 9.77
N LYS A 206 -9.02 -10.40 9.90
CA LYS A 206 -10.08 -11.14 10.62
C LYS A 206 -10.83 -12.12 9.74
N VAL A 207 -10.65 -12.05 8.42
CA VAL A 207 -11.41 -12.86 7.47
C VAL A 207 -10.64 -14.13 7.17
N GLN A 208 -11.30 -15.26 7.37
CA GLN A 208 -10.79 -16.59 7.05
C GLN A 208 -11.85 -17.33 6.25
N PHE A 209 -11.47 -17.76 5.05
CA PHE A 209 -12.34 -18.48 4.14
C PHE A 209 -12.22 -19.99 4.44
N SER A 210 -13.36 -20.63 4.72
CA SER A 210 -13.43 -22.03 5.17
C SER A 210 -13.76 -23.04 4.07
N ALA A 211 -14.36 -22.60 2.97
CA ALA A 211 -14.74 -23.50 1.88
C ALA A 211 -13.53 -23.80 0.98
N GLN A 212 -13.54 -24.95 0.32
CA GLN A 212 -12.48 -25.31 -0.63
C GLN A 212 -12.77 -24.78 -2.04
N ASN A 213 -14.05 -24.68 -2.40
CA ASN A 213 -14.49 -24.30 -3.75
C ASN A 213 -15.41 -23.07 -3.73
N TYR A 214 -15.01 -22.05 -4.46
CA TYR A 214 -15.70 -20.77 -4.58
C TYR A 214 -16.21 -20.53 -6.00
N LYS A 215 -17.22 -19.67 -6.13
CA LYS A 215 -17.65 -19.06 -7.39
C LYS A 215 -17.27 -17.59 -7.36
N LEU A 216 -16.71 -17.16 -8.48
CA LEU A 216 -16.39 -15.77 -8.75
C LEU A 216 -17.43 -15.21 -9.72
N GLY A 217 -17.94 -14.02 -9.43
CA GLY A 217 -18.89 -13.36 -10.33
C GLY A 217 -19.09 -11.90 -10.03
N ILE A 218 -19.85 -11.26 -10.90
CA ILE A 218 -20.22 -9.86 -10.79
C ILE A 218 -21.69 -9.71 -11.21
N THR A 219 -22.45 -8.93 -10.48
CA THR A 219 -23.86 -8.69 -10.73
C THR A 219 -24.18 -7.21 -10.58
N ALA A 220 -25.17 -6.72 -11.30
CA ALA A 220 -25.60 -5.34 -11.20
C ALA A 220 -27.12 -5.21 -11.35
N ASP A 221 -27.64 -4.14 -10.76
CA ASP A 221 -29.03 -3.70 -10.84
C ASP A 221 -29.01 -2.18 -10.90
N ASN A 222 -29.65 -1.57 -11.91
CA ASN A 222 -29.72 -0.11 -12.01
C ASN A 222 -31.03 0.47 -11.47
N ALA A 223 -31.89 -0.36 -10.87
CA ALA A 223 -33.23 0.04 -10.44
C ALA A 223 -33.95 0.80 -11.58
N ASP A 224 -34.66 1.88 -11.29
CA ASP A 224 -35.48 2.59 -12.30
C ASP A 224 -34.72 3.74 -13.00
N ASN A 225 -33.39 3.69 -13.08
CA ASN A 225 -32.57 4.72 -13.73
C ASN A 225 -31.85 4.23 -15.00
N ALA A 226 -31.17 5.12 -15.73
CA ALA A 226 -30.44 4.79 -16.96
C ALA A 226 -28.95 4.43 -16.73
N GLU A 227 -28.57 4.12 -15.49
CA GLU A 227 -27.18 3.80 -15.14
C GLU A 227 -26.73 2.51 -15.81
N SER A 228 -25.61 2.59 -16.53
CA SER A 228 -25.01 1.45 -17.22
C SER A 228 -23.75 1.03 -16.49
N PHE A 229 -23.81 -0.12 -15.81
CA PHE A 229 -22.65 -0.77 -15.20
C PHE A 229 -21.96 -1.66 -16.24
N GLU A 230 -20.68 -1.43 -16.45
CA GLU A 230 -19.89 -2.12 -17.47
C GLU A 230 -18.65 -2.76 -16.85
N LEU A 231 -18.38 -4.01 -17.24
CA LEU A 231 -17.14 -4.73 -16.96
C LEU A 231 -16.28 -4.77 -18.22
N LEU A 232 -15.07 -4.22 -18.13
CA LEU A 232 -14.12 -4.18 -19.24
C LEU A 232 -13.13 -5.36 -19.19
N GLN A 233 -12.70 -5.71 -17.98
CA GLN A 233 -11.67 -6.72 -17.77
C GLN A 233 -11.83 -7.35 -16.39
N LEU A 234 -11.54 -8.66 -16.31
CA LEU A 234 -11.46 -9.41 -15.07
C LEU A 234 -10.18 -10.25 -15.10
N GLU A 235 -9.28 -10.07 -14.15
CA GLU A 235 -8.07 -10.89 -14.05
C GLU A 235 -7.98 -11.55 -12.69
N VAL A 236 -7.63 -12.82 -12.71
CA VAL A 236 -7.48 -13.63 -11.50
C VAL A 236 -6.11 -14.28 -11.52
N TYR A 237 -5.45 -14.25 -10.38
CA TYR A 237 -4.10 -14.71 -10.16
C TYR A 237 -4.10 -15.67 -8.98
N ASP A 238 -3.45 -16.84 -9.12
CA ASP A 238 -3.31 -17.83 -8.04
C ASP A 238 -2.16 -17.48 -7.09
N GLY A 239 -2.14 -16.23 -6.63
CA GLY A 239 -1.12 -15.67 -5.76
C GLY A 239 -1.22 -14.15 -5.64
N ILE A 240 -0.31 -13.55 -4.87
CA ILE A 240 -0.28 -12.10 -4.61
C ILE A 240 0.53 -11.39 -5.69
N THR A 241 -0.08 -10.44 -6.40
CA THR A 241 0.62 -9.62 -7.41
C THR A 241 1.53 -8.57 -6.75
N GLU A 242 2.60 -8.13 -7.42
CA GLU A 242 3.50 -7.10 -6.89
C GLU A 242 2.76 -5.79 -6.57
N GLU A 243 1.79 -5.42 -7.40
CA GLU A 243 0.97 -4.24 -7.17
C GLU A 243 0.03 -4.37 -5.96
N SER A 244 -0.33 -5.61 -5.61
CA SER A 244 -1.01 -5.93 -4.35
C SER A 244 -0.11 -5.71 -3.13
N MET A 245 1.22 -5.57 -3.27
CA MET A 245 2.13 -5.34 -2.14
C MET A 245 2.43 -3.87 -1.90
N ILE A 246 1.99 -2.96 -2.78
CA ILE A 246 2.25 -1.53 -2.66
C ILE A 246 1.69 -1.03 -1.30
N PRO A 247 2.56 -0.48 -0.42
CA PRO A 247 2.16 -0.01 0.90
C PRO A 247 1.32 1.28 0.79
N ASN A 248 0.60 1.59 1.87
CA ASN A 248 -0.34 2.71 2.05
C ASN A 248 0.28 4.12 1.88
N ALA A 249 0.87 4.45 0.74
CA ALA A 249 1.38 5.79 0.48
C ALA A 249 0.22 6.81 0.38
N ASN A 250 -0.93 6.39 -0.15
CA ASN A 250 -2.14 7.21 -0.28
C ASN A 250 -3.40 6.38 0.08
N ILE A 251 -3.86 6.49 1.33
CA ILE A 251 -5.11 5.86 1.79
C ILE A 251 -6.29 6.63 1.18
N MET A 252 -7.34 5.94 0.72
CA MET A 252 -8.57 6.60 0.29
C MET A 252 -9.28 7.28 1.48
N ASP A 253 -10.03 8.35 1.19
CA ASP A 253 -10.80 9.04 2.22
C ASP A 253 -11.83 8.07 2.84
N GLN A 254 -11.69 7.91 4.16
CA GLN A 254 -12.58 7.10 4.97
C GLN A 254 -13.73 7.97 5.48
N PRO A 255 -14.96 7.44 5.58
CA PRO A 255 -16.07 8.15 6.19
C PRO A 255 -15.73 8.49 7.64
N LYS A 256 -15.81 9.78 7.98
CA LYS A 256 -15.56 10.26 9.33
C LYS A 256 -16.87 10.51 10.04
N LEU A 257 -17.03 9.95 11.24
CA LEU A 257 -18.16 10.27 12.10
C LEU A 257 -17.90 11.63 12.79
N LEU A 258 -18.80 12.58 12.58
CA LEU A 258 -18.77 13.89 13.24
C LEU A 258 -19.83 13.90 14.34
N THR A 259 -19.40 14.13 15.58
CA THR A 259 -20.32 14.40 16.69
C THR A 259 -20.51 15.90 16.81
N LYS A 260 -21.76 16.36 16.70
CA LYS A 260 -22.14 17.74 17.00
C LYS A 260 -22.19 17.93 18.51
N VAL A 261 -21.21 18.62 19.08
CA VAL A 261 -21.18 19.01 20.48
C VAL A 261 -21.80 20.40 20.60
N VAL A 262 -22.90 20.51 21.34
CA VAL A 262 -23.54 21.80 21.62
C VAL A 262 -23.16 22.23 23.03
N ASN A 263 -22.48 23.37 23.15
CA ASN A 263 -22.18 23.94 24.45
C ASN A 263 -23.47 24.45 25.09
N GLN A 264 -23.92 23.81 26.17
CA GLN A 264 -25.18 24.15 26.84
C GLN A 264 -25.24 25.61 27.36
N LYS A 265 -24.09 26.27 27.53
CA LYS A 265 -24.02 27.65 28.06
C LYS A 265 -23.93 28.72 26.99
N THR A 266 -23.27 28.44 25.86
CA THR A 266 -23.07 29.43 24.77
C THR A 266 -23.95 29.16 23.56
N GLY A 267 -24.54 27.96 23.44
CA GLY A 267 -25.28 27.52 22.26
C GLY A 267 -24.39 27.30 21.03
N GLU A 268 -23.07 27.41 21.18
CA GLU A 268 -22.13 27.20 20.09
C GLU A 268 -22.03 25.71 19.76
N GLU A 269 -22.07 25.46 18.45
CA GLU A 269 -22.03 24.13 17.87
C GLU A 269 -20.62 23.85 17.34
N GLU A 270 -19.97 22.83 17.88
CA GLU A 270 -18.68 22.36 17.41
C GLU A 270 -18.84 20.96 16.82
N LEU A 271 -18.36 20.77 15.59
CA LEU A 271 -18.33 19.46 14.93
C LEU A 271 -17.00 18.79 15.25
N VAL A 272 -17.03 17.79 16.14
CA VAL A 272 -15.84 17.05 16.57
C VAL A 272 -15.82 15.70 15.87
N GLU A 273 -14.73 15.39 15.15
CA GLU A 273 -14.47 14.05 14.63
C GLU A 273 -14.33 13.07 15.80
N LYS A 274 -15.27 12.13 15.95
CA LYS A 274 -15.21 11.07 16.96
C LYS A 274 -15.24 9.70 16.31
N THR A 275 -14.38 8.78 16.73
CA THR A 275 -14.39 7.38 16.28
C THR A 275 -15.49 6.61 17.03
N ALA A 276 -16.05 5.53 16.46
CA ALA A 276 -17.11 4.73 17.11
C ALA A 276 -16.74 4.24 18.54
N LEU A 277 -15.45 4.05 18.83
CA LEU A 277 -14.92 3.71 20.17
C LEU A 277 -14.78 4.91 21.12
N GLU A 278 -14.66 6.14 20.61
CA GLU A 278 -14.60 7.38 21.42
C GLU A 278 -16.01 7.82 21.86
N MET A 279 -17.06 7.19 21.33
CA MET A 279 -18.45 7.38 21.75
C MET A 279 -18.84 6.48 22.93
N SER A 280 -18.10 5.41 23.20
CA SER A 280 -18.40 4.42 24.24
C SER A 280 -17.67 4.62 25.57
N GLU A 281 -16.69 5.52 25.66
CA GLU A 281 -15.86 5.71 26.85
C GLU A 281 -15.73 7.17 27.29
N ASP A 282 -15.65 7.38 28.61
CA ASP A 282 -15.52 8.68 29.28
C ASP A 282 -14.27 9.45 28.81
N ALA A 283 -14.49 10.73 28.51
CA ALA A 283 -13.56 11.63 27.79
C ALA A 283 -12.25 12.00 28.54
N ASP A 284 -12.05 11.51 29.76
CA ASP A 284 -10.97 11.99 30.65
C ASP A 284 -9.83 11.00 30.89
N SER A 285 -9.86 9.80 30.30
CA SER A 285 -8.75 8.84 30.43
C SER A 285 -7.98 8.69 29.12
N VAL A 286 -6.67 9.01 29.15
CA VAL A 286 -5.76 8.64 28.06
C VAL A 286 -5.63 7.11 28.07
N THR A 287 -6.49 6.43 27.33
CA THR A 287 -6.46 4.98 27.22
C THR A 287 -5.32 4.50 26.33
N ASN A 288 -4.85 3.28 26.57
CA ASN A 288 -3.82 2.58 25.78
C ASN A 288 -4.10 2.60 24.27
N PHE A 289 -5.36 2.77 23.86
CA PHE A 289 -5.80 2.91 22.49
C PHE A 289 -5.36 4.22 21.82
N VAL A 290 -5.40 5.35 22.52
CA VAL A 290 -4.90 6.65 22.00
C VAL A 290 -3.39 6.57 21.77
N LEU A 291 -2.69 5.90 22.68
CA LEU A 291 -1.28 5.55 22.51
C LEU A 291 -1.08 4.64 21.28
N LEU A 292 -1.91 3.61 21.10
CA LEU A 292 -1.86 2.71 19.94
C LEU A 292 -2.10 3.44 18.61
N LYS A 293 -3.06 4.37 18.54
CA LYS A 293 -3.35 5.17 17.34
C LYS A 293 -2.19 6.10 17.00
N LYS A 294 -1.56 6.72 18.01
CA LYS A 294 -0.34 7.51 17.82
C LYS A 294 0.83 6.63 17.39
N LEU A 295 0.94 5.42 17.94
CA LEU A 295 1.97 4.45 17.57
C LEU A 295 1.80 3.97 16.13
N ASN A 296 0.59 3.60 15.70
CA ASN A 296 0.28 3.22 14.32
C ASN A 296 0.50 4.38 13.33
N ARG A 297 0.22 5.63 13.73
CA ARG A 297 0.51 6.81 12.91
C ARG A 297 2.01 7.10 12.83
N LEU A 298 2.76 6.86 13.89
CA LEU A 298 4.22 6.93 13.90
C LEU A 298 4.82 5.81 13.07
N GLU A 299 4.33 4.58 13.23
CA GLU A 299 4.73 3.41 12.46
C GLU A 299 4.45 3.62 10.97
N GLY A 300 3.26 4.07 10.58
CA GLY A 300 2.96 4.42 9.19
C GLY A 300 3.87 5.52 8.63
N LYS A 301 4.26 6.51 9.44
CA LYS A 301 5.22 7.55 9.04
C LYS A 301 6.67 7.04 8.98
N ILE A 302 7.07 6.13 9.85
CA ILE A 302 8.40 5.51 9.87
C ILE A 302 8.54 4.54 8.69
N LEU A 303 7.53 3.69 8.46
CA LEU A 303 7.48 2.75 7.33
C LEU A 303 7.47 3.48 5.99
N ALA A 304 6.75 4.62 5.89
CA ALA A 304 6.73 5.45 4.68
C ALA A 304 8.06 6.18 4.42
N ASN A 305 8.87 6.42 5.45
CA ASN A 305 10.10 7.19 5.32
C ASN A 305 11.36 6.31 5.18
N ASP A 306 11.41 5.12 5.78
CA ASP A 306 12.70 4.45 6.02
C ASP A 306 12.91 3.05 5.41
N ILE A 307 11.95 2.41 4.73
CA ILE A 307 12.22 1.06 4.18
C ILE A 307 13.13 1.11 2.95
N ALA A 308 12.91 2.05 2.02
CA ALA A 308 13.72 2.14 0.81
C ALA A 308 15.16 2.62 1.09
N VAL A 309 15.34 3.46 2.10
CA VAL A 309 16.65 3.96 2.53
C VAL A 309 17.41 2.89 3.32
N LEU A 310 16.71 2.19 4.22
CA LEU A 310 17.31 1.11 5.02
C LEU A 310 17.67 -0.11 4.15
N SER A 311 16.84 -0.45 3.15
CA SER A 311 17.16 -1.51 2.19
C SER A 311 18.43 -1.20 1.42
N ARG A 312 18.58 0.03 0.89
CA ARG A 312 19.80 0.46 0.19
C ARG A 312 21.02 0.45 1.10
N ALA A 313 20.87 0.88 2.36
CA ALA A 313 21.97 0.85 3.33
C ALA A 313 22.40 -0.58 3.69
N ILE A 314 21.46 -1.54 3.71
CA ILE A 314 21.76 -2.97 3.90
C ILE A 314 22.48 -3.53 2.66
N ASP A 315 22.02 -3.20 1.46
CA ASP A 315 22.66 -3.63 0.21
C ASP A 315 24.11 -3.08 0.10
N ASP A 316 24.31 -1.81 0.43
CA ASP A 316 25.65 -1.19 0.49
C ASP A 316 26.55 -1.87 1.53
N LEU A 317 26.01 -2.23 2.70
CA LEU A 317 26.76 -2.96 3.74
C LEU A 317 27.18 -4.35 3.29
N VAL A 318 26.32 -5.06 2.56
CA VAL A 318 26.62 -6.38 1.99
C VAL A 318 27.73 -6.27 0.94
N GLU A 319 27.70 -5.25 0.08
CA GLU A 319 28.75 -5.00 -0.91
C GLU A 319 30.11 -4.66 -0.26
N VAL A 320 30.09 -3.84 0.79
CA VAL A 320 31.28 -3.50 1.57
C VAL A 320 31.86 -4.75 2.25
N GLN A 321 31.01 -5.59 2.83
CA GLN A 321 31.44 -6.84 3.47
C GLN A 321 32.06 -7.82 2.45
N ALA A 322 31.46 -7.96 1.26
CA ALA A 322 32.01 -8.77 0.17
C ALA A 322 33.38 -8.24 -0.29
N THR A 323 33.55 -6.92 -0.34
CA THR A 323 34.82 -6.28 -0.69
C THR A 323 35.89 -6.49 0.38
N GLN A 324 35.52 -6.42 1.67
CA GLN A 324 36.43 -6.69 2.78
C GLN A 324 36.86 -8.16 2.81
N SER A 325 35.94 -9.10 2.57
CA SER A 325 36.26 -10.54 2.48
C SER A 325 37.30 -10.82 1.38
N LYS A 326 37.13 -10.22 0.19
CA LYS A 326 38.11 -10.33 -0.91
C LYS A 326 39.48 -9.73 -0.56
N ARG A 327 39.52 -8.66 0.25
CA ARG A 327 40.80 -8.09 0.71
C ARG A 327 41.46 -8.98 1.76
N LEU A 328 40.68 -9.60 2.65
CA LEU A 328 41.17 -10.52 3.65
C LEU A 328 41.75 -11.79 3.02
N GLU A 329 41.10 -12.34 1.98
CA GLU A 329 41.65 -13.43 1.18
C GLU A 329 43.01 -13.07 0.57
N LYS A 330 43.15 -11.87 0.00
CA LYS A 330 44.44 -11.41 -0.54
C LYS A 330 45.52 -11.34 0.54
N VAL A 331 45.20 -10.88 1.75
CA VAL A 331 46.15 -10.84 2.87
C VAL A 331 46.53 -12.26 3.31
N ILE A 332 45.56 -13.17 3.42
CA ILE A 332 45.81 -14.58 3.75
C ILE A 332 46.71 -15.22 2.69
N THR A 333 46.44 -15.02 1.40
CA THR A 333 47.27 -15.58 0.32
C THR A 333 48.71 -15.06 0.36
N LEU A 334 48.92 -13.78 0.68
CA LEU A 334 50.26 -13.20 0.84
C LEU A 334 51.01 -13.76 2.06
N LEU A 335 50.30 -13.99 3.16
CA LEU A 335 50.87 -14.61 4.36
C LEU A 335 51.23 -16.09 4.13
N THR A 336 50.36 -16.83 3.43
CA THR A 336 50.62 -18.23 3.07
C THR A 336 51.77 -18.36 2.08
N SER A 337 51.88 -17.47 1.08
CA SER A 337 53.02 -17.46 0.15
C SER A 337 54.33 -17.16 0.88
N ARG A 338 54.31 -16.23 1.85
CA ARG A 338 55.50 -15.89 2.65
C ARG A 338 55.93 -17.01 3.59
N ARG A 339 54.98 -17.75 4.17
CA ARG A 339 55.26 -18.94 5.01
C ARG A 339 55.87 -20.06 4.18
N SER A 340 55.40 -20.28 2.95
CA SER A 340 55.96 -21.29 2.04
C SER A 340 57.37 -20.95 1.52
N SER A 341 57.74 -19.66 1.44
CA SER A 341 59.11 -19.25 1.12
C SER A 341 60.07 -19.29 2.32
N SER A 342 59.54 -19.25 3.54
CA SER A 342 60.35 -19.25 4.77
C SER A 342 60.80 -20.64 5.23
N GLU A 343 60.18 -21.73 4.73
CA GLU A 343 60.58 -23.10 5.08
C GLU A 343 61.81 -23.62 4.30
N LYS A 344 62.37 -22.83 3.35
CA LYS A 344 63.50 -23.28 2.53
C LYS A 344 64.88 -22.74 2.89
N ASN A 345 65.01 -21.78 3.80
CA ASN A 345 66.30 -21.27 4.24
C ASN A 345 66.31 -21.06 5.75
N ALA A 346 66.80 -22.06 6.49
CA ALA A 346 67.21 -21.90 7.86
C ALA A 346 68.68 -21.48 7.88
N GLU A 347 68.96 -20.22 8.18
CA GLU A 347 70.24 -19.81 8.75
C GLU A 347 70.06 -18.53 9.58
N ASP A 348 70.63 -18.58 10.78
CA ASP A 348 70.58 -17.59 11.84
C ASP A 348 71.28 -16.28 11.43
N GLY A 349 70.59 -15.15 11.63
CA GLY A 349 71.16 -13.81 11.53
C GLY A 349 70.14 -12.75 11.99
N PRO A 350 70.54 -11.66 12.68
CA PRO A 350 69.61 -10.68 13.20
C PRO A 350 69.15 -9.77 12.05
N VAL A 351 68.16 -10.23 11.29
CA VAL A 351 67.56 -9.44 10.22
C VAL A 351 66.43 -8.60 10.83
N VAL A 352 66.77 -7.37 11.21
CA VAL A 352 65.78 -6.31 11.42
C VAL A 352 65.15 -6.01 10.06
N ASP A 353 64.11 -6.77 9.75
CA ASP A 353 63.46 -6.82 8.44
C ASP A 353 62.58 -5.57 8.22
N GLU A 354 62.69 -4.96 7.04
CA GLU A 354 61.96 -3.74 6.63
C GLU A 354 60.44 -3.88 6.77
N GLY A 355 59.92 -5.11 6.81
CA GLY A 355 58.51 -5.41 7.06
C GLY A 355 57.97 -4.97 8.44
N PHE A 356 58.83 -4.79 9.45
CA PHE A 356 58.39 -4.26 10.75
C PHE A 356 58.19 -2.74 10.72
N LYS A 357 58.93 -2.01 9.88
CA LYS A 357 58.69 -0.57 9.67
C LYS A 357 57.36 -0.33 8.96
N ASP A 358 56.97 -1.22 8.06
CA ASP A 358 55.68 -1.14 7.39
C ASP A 358 54.50 -1.48 8.32
N PHE A 359 54.71 -2.31 9.36
CA PHE A 359 53.72 -2.54 10.42
C PHE A 359 53.49 -1.28 11.28
N PHE A 360 54.55 -0.58 11.68
CA PHE A 360 54.42 0.69 12.41
C PHE A 360 53.81 1.79 11.54
N LYS A 361 54.13 1.83 10.23
CA LYS A 361 53.45 2.72 9.29
C LYS A 361 51.99 2.34 9.06
N LEU A 362 51.63 1.06 9.17
CA LEU A 362 50.25 0.60 9.10
C LEU A 362 49.47 1.08 10.30
N ASP A 363 50.05 1.02 11.49
CA ASP A 363 49.47 1.51 12.74
C ASP A 363 49.26 3.03 12.68
N GLU A 364 50.28 3.78 12.26
CA GLU A 364 50.19 5.24 12.04
C GLU A 364 49.14 5.61 10.98
N LYS A 365 49.04 4.82 9.90
CA LYS A 365 48.05 5.04 8.84
C LYS A 365 46.65 4.62 9.27
N LEU A 366 46.52 3.65 10.18
CA LEU A 366 45.26 3.24 10.78
C LEU A 366 44.76 4.28 11.77
N GLU A 367 45.64 4.85 12.59
CA GLU A 367 45.35 5.96 13.49
C GLU A 367 44.96 7.23 12.71
N LYS A 368 45.64 7.49 11.59
CA LYS A 368 45.26 8.55 10.65
C LYS A 368 43.90 8.30 9.99
N LEU A 369 43.58 7.06 9.61
CA LEU A 369 42.27 6.72 9.07
C LEU A 369 41.15 6.79 10.12
N LEU A 370 41.42 6.39 11.35
CA LEU A 370 40.46 6.48 12.45
C LEU A 370 40.20 7.94 12.82
N SER A 371 41.24 8.78 12.87
CA SER A 371 41.08 10.23 13.08
C SER A 371 40.39 10.92 11.89
N GLU A 372 40.66 10.51 10.65
CA GLU A 372 39.92 10.97 9.48
C GLU A 372 38.46 10.52 9.49
N GLN A 373 38.15 9.28 9.89
CA GLN A 373 36.78 8.82 10.07
C GLN A 373 36.06 9.53 11.22
N GLN A 374 36.77 9.82 12.32
CA GLN A 374 36.20 10.55 13.44
C GLN A 374 35.94 12.00 13.08
N ARG A 375 36.84 12.62 12.32
CA ARG A 375 36.65 13.95 11.72
C ARG A 375 35.53 13.95 10.67
N GLN A 376 35.39 12.89 9.87
CA GLN A 376 34.26 12.72 8.96
C GLN A 376 32.95 12.49 9.71
N ARG A 377 32.94 11.77 10.84
CA ARG A 377 31.78 11.64 11.72
C ARG A 377 31.42 12.94 12.42
N GLU A 378 32.40 13.76 12.78
CA GLU A 378 32.18 15.09 13.35
C GLU A 378 31.69 16.07 12.28
N SER A 379 32.26 16.05 11.07
CA SER A 379 31.75 16.84 9.94
C SER A 379 30.38 16.35 9.48
N LEU A 380 30.11 15.05 9.53
CA LEU A 380 28.79 14.47 9.28
C LEU A 380 27.85 14.69 10.46
N LYS A 381 28.29 14.89 11.70
CA LYS A 381 27.43 15.35 12.80
C LYS A 381 27.09 16.83 12.65
N GLN A 382 28.05 17.66 12.23
CA GLN A 382 27.81 19.06 11.87
C GLN A 382 26.92 19.18 10.63
N ASN A 383 27.09 18.31 9.63
CA ASN A 383 26.29 18.29 8.41
C ASN A 383 24.96 17.52 8.60
N ALA A 384 24.86 16.53 9.47
CA ALA A 384 23.59 15.86 9.80
C ALA A 384 22.70 16.70 10.72
N PHE A 385 23.29 17.63 11.50
CA PHE A 385 22.55 18.74 12.11
C PHE A 385 22.35 19.93 11.16
N GLY A 386 22.94 19.90 9.97
CA GLY A 386 22.89 20.98 8.97
C GLY A 386 22.03 20.70 7.75
N ASP A 387 21.72 19.44 7.43
CA ASP A 387 21.23 19.10 6.09
C ASP A 387 20.02 18.16 6.05
N ASN A 388 19.47 17.69 7.19
CA ASN A 388 18.24 16.86 7.20
C ASN A 388 17.38 17.01 8.47
N GLY A 389 17.31 18.22 9.05
CA GLY A 389 16.55 18.49 10.27
C GLY A 389 15.65 19.73 10.17
N GLY A 390 14.52 19.62 9.46
CA GLY A 390 13.40 20.56 9.54
C GLY A 390 13.46 21.78 8.61
N PRO A 391 12.30 22.39 8.28
CA PRO A 391 12.21 23.45 7.28
C PRO A 391 12.97 24.69 7.76
N HIS A 392 13.85 25.21 6.90
CA HIS A 392 14.65 26.41 7.13
C HIS A 392 13.78 27.62 7.50
N ILE A 393 13.57 27.83 8.81
CA ILE A 393 12.95 29.04 9.35
C ILE A 393 13.75 30.25 8.90
N ASP A 394 15.08 30.16 8.87
CA ASP A 394 15.94 31.27 8.45
C ASP A 394 15.85 31.61 6.97
N GLU A 395 15.64 30.62 6.08
CA GLU A 395 15.52 30.92 4.64
C GLU A 395 14.11 31.42 4.30
N ILE A 396 13.07 30.88 4.94
CA ILE A 396 11.70 31.36 4.81
C ILE A 396 11.60 32.77 5.40
N VAL A 397 12.14 33.02 6.58
CA VAL A 397 12.20 34.37 7.19
C VAL A 397 13.00 35.30 6.30
N ARG A 398 14.17 34.91 5.77
CA ARG A 398 14.94 35.78 4.86
C ARG A 398 14.17 36.14 3.59
N LYS A 399 13.52 35.18 2.93
CA LYS A 399 12.70 35.42 1.73
C LYS A 399 11.45 36.25 2.04
N LEU A 400 10.83 36.02 3.19
CA LEU A 400 9.64 36.74 3.64
C LEU A 400 10.00 38.18 4.06
N THR A 401 11.16 38.40 4.68
CA THR A 401 11.65 39.74 5.05
C THR A 401 11.95 40.58 3.81
N ILE A 402 12.52 40.00 2.76
CA ILE A 402 12.76 40.69 1.47
C ILE A 402 11.45 41.17 0.85
N TRP A 403 10.36 40.42 0.99
CA TRP A 403 9.04 40.80 0.48
C TRP A 403 8.28 41.77 1.40
N LEU A 404 8.53 41.74 2.72
CA LEU A 404 7.84 42.57 3.70
C LEU A 404 8.37 44.03 3.74
N ILE A 405 9.66 44.24 3.43
CA ILE A 405 10.28 45.57 3.42
C ILE A 405 9.58 46.56 2.48
N PRO A 406 9.31 46.24 1.18
CA PRO A 406 8.60 47.17 0.31
C PRO A 406 7.15 47.42 0.77
N LEU A 407 6.48 46.42 1.36
CA LEU A 407 5.11 46.59 1.88
C LEU A 407 5.08 47.56 3.07
N VAL A 408 6.04 47.46 3.98
CA VAL A 408 6.18 48.39 5.12
C VAL A 408 6.51 49.80 4.64
N ALA A 409 7.33 49.95 3.60
CA ALA A 409 7.64 51.25 3.01
C ALA A 409 6.38 51.92 2.42
N VAL A 410 5.54 51.17 1.70
CA VAL A 410 4.26 51.67 1.17
C VAL A 410 3.31 52.07 2.31
N MET A 411 3.22 51.26 3.37
CA MET A 411 2.44 51.57 4.57
C MET A 411 2.90 52.87 5.25
N MET A 412 4.21 53.11 5.37
CA MET A 412 4.73 54.37 5.93
C MET A 412 4.38 55.58 5.06
N VAL A 413 4.48 55.46 3.73
CA VAL A 413 4.13 56.55 2.81
C VAL A 413 2.64 56.89 2.92
N MET A 414 1.77 55.88 2.96
CA MET A 414 0.33 56.07 3.16
C MET A 414 0.01 56.71 4.50
N ALA A 415 0.67 56.28 5.58
CA ALA A 415 0.51 56.89 6.90
C ALA A 415 0.97 58.36 6.91
N TYR A 416 2.07 58.69 6.25
CA TYR A 416 2.58 60.05 6.13
C TYR A 416 1.57 60.96 5.39
N TYR A 417 1.05 60.52 4.24
CA TYR A 417 0.05 61.29 3.50
C TYR A 417 -1.26 61.43 4.28
N THR A 418 -1.68 60.38 4.99
CA THR A 418 -2.90 60.45 5.82
C THR A 418 -2.73 61.45 6.96
N PHE A 419 -1.55 61.47 7.61
CA PHE A 419 -1.24 62.44 8.66
C PHE A 419 -1.15 63.88 8.12
N ARG A 420 -0.52 64.07 6.95
CA ARG A 420 -0.42 65.38 6.29
C ARG A 420 -1.81 65.91 5.90
N ILE A 421 -2.66 65.08 5.29
CA ILE A 421 -4.04 65.44 4.95
C ILE A 421 -4.82 65.81 6.22
N ARG A 422 -4.64 65.07 7.32
CA ARG A 422 -5.27 65.39 8.60
C ARG A 422 -4.83 66.75 9.14
N GLN A 423 -3.54 67.09 9.03
CA GLN A 423 -3.03 68.41 9.41
C GLN A 423 -3.56 69.53 8.51
N GLU A 424 -3.65 69.31 7.20
CA GLU A 424 -4.21 70.29 6.27
C GLU A 424 -5.70 70.52 6.56
N ILE A 425 -6.48 69.46 6.83
CA ILE A 425 -7.90 69.57 7.25
C ILE A 425 -8.04 70.36 8.56
N VAL A 426 -7.18 70.13 9.56
CA VAL A 426 -7.21 70.87 10.83
C VAL A 426 -6.87 72.35 10.62
N LYS A 427 -5.92 72.68 9.74
CA LYS A 427 -5.59 74.07 9.41
C LYS A 427 -6.70 74.78 8.63
N THR A 428 -7.40 74.09 7.74
CA THR A 428 -8.55 74.66 7.01
C THR A 428 -9.82 74.82 7.85
N LYS A 429 -9.92 74.16 9.02
CA LYS A 429 -11.03 74.37 9.97
C LYS A 429 -10.79 75.52 10.96
N LEU A 430 -9.61 76.15 10.93
CA LEU A 430 -9.22 77.29 11.77
C LEU A 430 -9.20 78.62 11.01
N LEU A 431 -9.52 78.59 9.71
CA LEU A 431 -9.93 79.72 8.87
C LEU A 431 -11.45 79.66 8.71
#